data_AF-A0A519KMY1-F1
#
_entry.id   AF-A0A519KMY1-F1
#
_cell.length_a   1.000
_cell.length_b   1.000
_cell.length_c   1.000
_cell.angle_alpha   90.00
_cell.angle_beta   90.00
_cell.angle_gamma   90.00
#
_symmetry.space_group_name_H-M   'P 1'
#
loop_
_entity.id
_entity.type
_entity.pdbx_description
1 polymer ?
#
loop_
_entity_poly.entity_id
_entity_poly.type
_entity_poly.pdbx_seq_one_letter_code
_entity_poly.pdbx_strand_id
1 'polypeptide(L)'
;MIASPALLALREATASAHETLEVQARIEPRLSDHATRAATVAAFYRFHAGLEPLSHPLAAALNAELDASFEPRSRANGIAQDLKILGQRIPSPARPAAPASAGEALGWVYV
;
A
#
# COMPACT_ATOMS: atom_id res chain seq x y z
N MET A 1 1.73 24.11 1.91
CA MET A 1 1.69 23.69 0.50
C MET A 1 0.24 23.51 0.09
N ILE A 2 -0.18 24.10 -1.03
CA ILE A 2 -1.49 23.85 -1.63
C ILE A 2 -1.36 22.55 -2.45
N ALA A 3 -2.31 21.62 -2.29
CA ALA A 3 -2.32 20.38 -3.07
C ALA A 3 -2.49 20.71 -4.57
N SER A 4 -1.81 19.97 -5.44
CA SER A 4 -2.00 20.13 -6.89
C SER A 4 -3.44 19.76 -7.29
N PRO A 5 -3.96 20.32 -8.40
CA PRO A 5 -5.29 19.95 -8.90
C PRO A 5 -5.44 18.43 -9.14
N ALA A 6 -4.38 17.76 -9.60
CA ALA A 6 -4.38 16.31 -9.78
C ALA A 6 -4.52 15.55 -8.45
N LEU A 7 -3.84 16.00 -7.39
CA LEU A 7 -3.95 15.38 -6.06
C LEU A 7 -5.34 15.60 -5.45
N LEU A 8 -5.94 16.77 -5.67
CA LEU A 8 -7.32 17.05 -5.25
C LEU A 8 -8.31 16.16 -5.98
N ALA A 9 -8.18 16.02 -7.30
CA ALA A 9 -9.02 15.14 -8.11
C ALA A 9 -8.91 13.67 -7.69
N LEU A 10 -7.70 13.17 -7.40
CA LEU A 10 -7.51 11.81 -6.89
C LEU A 10 -8.17 11.61 -5.53
N ARG A 11 -8.03 12.57 -4.60
CA ARG A 11 -8.69 12.52 -3.28
C ARG A 11 -10.20 12.47 -3.40
N GLU A 12 -10.77 13.34 -4.23
CA GLU A 12 -12.22 13.38 -4.46
C GLU A 12 -12.71 12.06 -5.09
N ALA A 13 -12.02 11.58 -6.13
CA ALA A 13 -12.39 10.35 -6.83
C ALA A 13 -12.27 9.09 -5.95
N THR A 14 -11.33 9.07 -5.01
CA THR A 14 -11.09 7.93 -4.12
C THR A 14 -11.81 8.01 -2.77
N ALA A 15 -12.44 9.14 -2.44
CA ALA A 15 -13.00 9.40 -1.10
C ALA A 15 -13.99 8.33 -0.64
N SER A 16 -15.00 8.02 -1.46
CA SER A 16 -16.02 7.02 -1.10
C SER A 16 -15.45 5.60 -0.95
N ALA A 17 -14.48 5.24 -1.80
CA ALA A 17 -13.79 3.96 -1.72
C ALA A 17 -12.93 3.88 -0.44
N HIS A 18 -12.23 4.96 -0.11
CA HIS A 18 -11.44 5.06 1.12
C HIS A 18 -12.32 4.95 2.36
N GLU A 19 -13.42 5.70 2.44
CA GLU A 19 -14.37 5.63 3.57
C GLU A 19 -14.95 4.22 3.74
N THR A 20 -15.35 3.60 2.65
CA THR A 20 -15.86 2.22 2.66
C THR A 20 -14.79 1.25 3.17
N LEU A 21 -13.56 1.40 2.67
CA LEU A 21 -12.44 0.55 3.08
C LEU A 21 -12.10 0.75 4.56
N GLU A 22 -12.09 1.97 5.07
CA GLU A 22 -11.83 2.27 6.48
C GLU A 22 -12.85 1.56 7.40
N VAL A 23 -14.15 1.69 7.08
CA VAL A 23 -15.24 1.05 7.82
C VAL A 23 -15.13 -0.48 7.80
N GLN A 24 -14.77 -1.07 6.65
CA GLN A 24 -14.66 -2.53 6.50
C GLN A 24 -13.36 -3.10 7.09
N ALA A 25 -12.27 -2.34 6.99
CA ALA A 25 -10.94 -2.76 7.42
C ALA A 25 -10.81 -2.73 8.95
N ARG A 26 -11.51 -1.83 9.65
CA ARG A 26 -11.52 -1.73 11.12
C ARG A 26 -10.13 -1.93 11.72
N ILE A 27 -9.13 -1.26 11.13
CA ILE A 27 -7.71 -1.59 11.32
C ILE A 27 -7.34 -1.47 12.79
N GLU A 28 -7.65 -0.34 13.42
CA GLU A 28 -7.37 -0.09 14.83
C GLU A 28 -7.99 -1.16 15.76
N PRO A 29 -9.32 -1.40 15.75
CA PRO A 29 -9.90 -2.48 16.55
C PRO A 29 -9.27 -3.86 16.33
N ARG A 30 -8.97 -4.21 15.07
CA ARG A 30 -8.41 -5.53 14.73
C ARG A 30 -6.95 -5.68 15.15
N LEU A 31 -6.19 -4.58 15.19
CA LEU A 31 -4.82 -4.57 15.71
C LEU A 31 -4.80 -4.59 17.24
N SER A 32 -5.76 -3.93 17.90
CA SER A 32 -5.86 -3.94 19.37
C SER A 32 -6.22 -5.33 19.91
N ASP A 33 -7.10 -6.08 19.23
CA ASP A 33 -7.49 -7.43 19.62
C ASP A 33 -6.42 -8.48 19.27
N HIS A 34 -5.94 -9.20 20.29
CA HIS A 34 -4.95 -10.26 20.14
C HIS A 34 -5.42 -11.39 19.21
N ALA A 35 -6.72 -11.70 19.19
CA ALA A 35 -7.28 -12.76 18.35
C ALA A 35 -7.19 -12.44 16.85
N THR A 36 -7.28 -11.16 16.47
CA THR A 36 -7.28 -10.71 15.07
C THR A 36 -5.99 -10.06 14.62
N ARG A 37 -5.12 -9.64 15.55
CA ARG A 37 -3.89 -8.90 15.27
C ARG A 37 -3.01 -9.59 14.25
N ALA A 38 -2.67 -10.86 14.49
CA ALA A 38 -1.80 -11.64 13.61
C ALA A 38 -2.34 -11.72 12.17
N ALA A 39 -3.63 -12.01 12.02
CA ALA A 39 -4.28 -12.07 10.71
C ALA A 39 -4.29 -10.71 9.99
N THR A 40 -4.45 -9.63 10.75
CA THR A 40 -4.44 -8.26 10.22
C THR A 40 -3.05 -7.88 9.74
N VAL A 41 -2.02 -8.09 10.55
CA VAL A 41 -0.61 -7.86 10.16
C VAL A 41 -0.24 -8.70 8.94
N ALA A 42 -0.70 -9.96 8.88
CA ALA A 42 -0.49 -10.83 7.72
C ALA A 42 -1.15 -10.27 6.45
N ALA A 43 -2.36 -9.71 6.53
CA ALA A 43 -3.02 -9.08 5.39
C ALA A 43 -2.25 -7.86 4.88
N PHE A 44 -1.76 -7.00 5.78
CA PHE A 44 -0.89 -5.87 5.43
C PHE A 44 0.41 -6.32 4.78
N TYR A 45 1.05 -7.38 5.30
CA TYR A 45 2.23 -7.95 4.65
C TYR A 45 1.89 -8.39 3.22
N ARG A 46 0.81 -9.15 3.03
CA ARG A 46 0.44 -9.66 1.71
C ARG A 46 0.22 -8.53 0.71
N PHE A 47 -0.42 -7.45 1.13
CA PHE A 47 -0.64 -6.26 0.32
C PHE A 47 0.68 -5.60 -0.07
N HIS A 48 1.49 -5.19 0.91
CA HIS A 48 2.74 -4.48 0.64
C HIS A 48 3.75 -5.34 -0.11
N ALA A 49 3.95 -6.59 0.29
CA ALA A 49 4.88 -7.50 -0.39
C ALA A 49 4.45 -7.84 -1.83
N GLY A 50 3.14 -7.73 -2.13
CA GLY A 50 2.62 -7.91 -3.49
C GLY A 50 2.72 -6.65 -4.35
N LEU A 51 2.51 -5.48 -3.76
CA LEU A 51 2.46 -4.21 -4.48
C LEU A 51 3.86 -3.61 -4.71
N GLU A 52 4.74 -3.63 -3.71
CA GLU A 52 6.06 -2.98 -3.76
C GLU A 52 6.92 -3.40 -4.97
N PRO A 53 6.99 -4.70 -5.36
CA PRO A 53 7.75 -5.12 -6.55
C PRO A 53 7.23 -4.53 -7.86
N LEU A 54 5.99 -4.07 -7.90
CA LEU A 54 5.36 -3.45 -9.06
C LEU A 54 5.46 -1.92 -9.00
N SER A 55 5.18 -1.32 -7.83
CA SER A 55 5.14 0.13 -7.67
C SER A 55 6.53 0.78 -7.56
N HIS A 56 7.53 0.12 -6.97
CA HIS A 56 8.86 0.71 -6.81
C HIS A 56 9.59 0.92 -8.15
N PRO A 57 9.60 -0.04 -9.10
CA PRO A 57 10.18 0.21 -10.42
C PRO A 57 9.48 1.34 -11.18
N LEU A 58 8.16 1.48 -11.01
CA LEU A 58 7.38 2.56 -11.63
C LEU A 58 7.79 3.93 -11.06
N ALA A 59 7.93 4.05 -9.73
CA ALA A 59 8.42 5.26 -9.09
C ALA A 59 9.85 5.62 -9.54
N ALA A 60 10.73 4.61 -9.66
CA ALA A 60 12.10 4.82 -10.15
C ALA A 60 12.13 5.31 -11.62
N ALA A 61 11.27 4.76 -12.48
CA ALA A 61 11.15 5.20 -13.87
C ALA A 61 10.66 6.65 -13.97
N LEU A 62 9.65 7.02 -13.17
CA LEU A 62 9.14 8.39 -13.12
C LEU A 62 10.18 9.39 -12.60
N ASN A 63 10.97 9.00 -11.59
CA ASN A 63 12.08 9.81 -11.12
C ASN A 63 13.09 10.12 -12.22
N ALA A 64 13.44 9.10 -13.02
CA ALA A 64 14.38 9.28 -14.13
C ALA A 64 13.80 10.18 -15.24
N GLU A 65 12.51 10.06 -15.54
CA GLU A 65 11.84 10.89 -16.56
C GLU A 65 11.72 12.36 -16.13
N LEU A 66 11.48 12.60 -14.85
CA LEU A 66 11.17 13.94 -14.31
C LEU A 66 12.37 14.62 -13.64
N ASP A 67 13.56 14.00 -13.68
CA ASP A 67 14.73 14.42 -12.90
C ASP A 67 14.39 14.67 -11.42
N ALA A 68 13.65 13.71 -10.84
CA ALA A 68 13.13 13.78 -9.48
C ALA A 68 13.80 12.74 -8.56
N SER A 69 13.56 12.87 -7.25
CA SER A 69 14.22 12.05 -6.21
C SER A 69 13.23 11.46 -5.19
N PHE A 70 12.04 11.08 -5.64
CA PHE A 70 11.05 10.44 -4.75
C PHE A 70 11.46 9.02 -4.36
N GLU A 71 11.69 8.77 -3.08
CA GLU A 71 11.99 7.43 -2.58
C GLU A 71 10.72 6.76 -2.02
N PRO A 72 10.19 5.68 -2.66
CA PRO A 72 9.02 4.98 -2.15
C PRO A 72 9.35 4.26 -0.83
N ARG A 73 8.44 4.34 0.13
CA ARG A 73 8.63 3.70 1.44
C ARG A 73 8.28 2.21 1.37
N SER A 74 9.27 1.35 1.58
CA SER A 74 9.03 -0.08 1.81
C SER A 74 8.48 -0.34 3.21
N ARG A 75 7.43 -1.15 3.30
CA ARG A 75 6.80 -1.59 4.54
C ARG A 75 6.86 -3.11 4.72
N ALA A 76 6.89 -3.86 3.62
CA ALA A 76 6.83 -5.33 3.64
C ALA A 76 7.86 -5.96 4.57
N ASN A 77 9.11 -5.46 4.57
CA ASN A 77 10.17 -5.98 5.42
C ASN A 77 9.92 -5.75 6.92
N GLY A 78 9.44 -4.57 7.29
CA GLY A 78 9.09 -4.26 8.68
C GLY A 78 7.96 -5.16 9.18
N ILE A 79 6.90 -5.27 8.38
CA ILE A 79 5.73 -6.11 8.71
C ILE A 79 6.12 -7.60 8.79
N ALA A 80 7.06 -8.06 7.96
CA ALA A 80 7.60 -9.42 8.05
C ALA A 80 8.31 -9.69 9.38
N GLN A 81 8.98 -8.70 9.96
CA GLN A 81 9.58 -8.82 11.30
C GLN A 81 8.49 -8.84 12.37
N ASP A 82 7.46 -8.01 12.26
CA ASP A 82 6.32 -8.03 13.18
C ASP A 82 5.63 -9.40 13.21
N LEU A 83 5.47 -10.05 12.04
CA LEU A 83 4.95 -11.42 11.97
C LEU A 83 5.83 -12.42 12.71
N LYS A 84 7.17 -12.31 12.59
CA LYS A 84 8.09 -13.17 13.34
C LYS A 84 7.99 -12.95 14.86
N ILE A 85 7.89 -11.69 15.29
CA ILE A 85 7.70 -11.32 16.71
C ILE A 85 6.39 -11.92 17.24
N LEU A 86 5.34 -11.94 16.43
CA LEU A 86 4.05 -12.58 16.74
C LEU A 86 4.06 -14.12 16.62
N GLY A 87 5.21 -14.74 16.36
CA GLY A 87 5.35 -16.18 16.16
C GLY A 87 4.66 -16.73 14.91
N GLN A 88 4.34 -15.85 13.95
CA GLN A 88 3.62 -16.20 12.73
C GLN A 88 4.57 -16.55 11.59
N ARG A 89 4.11 -17.42 10.70
CA ARG A 89 4.76 -17.63 9.40
C ARG A 89 4.47 -16.45 8.49
N ILE A 90 5.44 -16.09 7.66
CA ILE A 90 5.26 -15.08 6.62
C ILE A 90 4.38 -15.70 5.52
N PRO A 91 3.19 -15.14 5.22
CA PRO A 91 2.30 -15.67 4.19
C PRO A 91 2.82 -15.33 2.78
N SER A 92 2.27 -15.96 1.74
CA SER A 92 2.63 -15.60 0.36
C SER A 92 2.07 -14.21 -0.01
N PRO A 93 2.85 -13.37 -0.72
CA PRO A 93 2.40 -12.06 -1.20
C PRO A 93 1.10 -12.13 -2.02
N ALA A 94 0.32 -11.05 -2.00
CA ALA A 94 -0.76 -10.87 -2.95
C ALA A 94 -0.19 -10.72 -4.37
N ARG A 95 -1.00 -11.07 -5.37
CA ARG A 95 -0.65 -10.93 -6.79
C ARG A 95 -1.69 -10.06 -7.48
N PRO A 96 -1.62 -8.72 -7.34
CA PRO A 96 -2.53 -7.85 -8.06
C PRO A 96 -2.28 -7.98 -9.58
N ALA A 97 -3.32 -7.79 -10.37
CA ALA A 97 -3.18 -7.70 -11.82
C ALA A 97 -2.38 -6.44 -12.16
N ALA A 98 -1.37 -6.54 -13.02
CA ALA A 98 -0.53 -5.40 -13.40
C ALA A 98 -1.36 -4.24 -13.95
N PRO A 99 -0.95 -2.98 -13.73
CA PRO A 99 -1.67 -1.83 -14.27
C PRO A 99 -1.64 -1.87 -15.80
N ALA A 100 -2.79 -1.58 -16.42
CA ALA A 100 -2.94 -1.57 -17.88
C ALA A 100 -2.41 -0.28 -18.52
N SER A 101 -2.12 0.75 -17.72
CA SER A 101 -1.61 2.04 -18.20
C SER A 101 -0.70 2.73 -17.20
N ALA A 102 0.06 3.73 -17.68
CA ALA A 102 0.86 4.61 -16.82
C ALA A 102 0.01 5.37 -15.79
N GLY A 103 -1.24 5.73 -16.15
CA GLY A 103 -2.17 6.39 -15.22
C GLY A 103 -2.60 5.48 -14.07
N GLU A 104 -2.88 4.20 -14.35
CA GLU A 104 -3.18 3.21 -13.31
C GLU A 104 -1.96 2.94 -12.42
N ALA A 105 -0.77 2.85 -13.02
CA ALA A 105 0.49 2.74 -12.31
C ALA A 105 0.72 3.91 -11.34
N LEU A 106 0.43 5.14 -11.75
CA LEU A 106 0.48 6.32 -10.87
C LEU A 106 -0.57 6.24 -9.76
N GLY A 107 -1.78 5.77 -10.07
CA GLY A 107 -2.83 5.52 -9.07
C GLY A 107 -2.39 4.54 -7.98
N TRP A 108 -1.59 3.53 -8.33
CA TRP A 108 -1.05 2.57 -7.37
C TRP A 108 0.03 3.15 -6.45
N VAL A 109 0.77 4.17 -6.90
CA VAL A 109 1.75 4.88 -6.05
C VAL A 109 1.04 5.86 -5.11
N TYR A 110 -0.14 6.36 -5.51
CA TYR A 110 -0.95 7.27 -4.71
C TYR A 110 -1.63 6.59 -3.51
N VAL A 111 -2.07 5.33 -3.67
CA VAL A 111 -2.72 4.51 -2.62
C VAL A 111 -1.69 3.85 -1.71
#